data_AF-A0A957T3W2-F1
#
_entry.id   AF-A0A957T3W2-F1
#
_cell.length_a   1.000
_cell.length_b   1.000
_cell.length_c   1.000
_cell.angle_alpha   90.00
_cell.angle_beta   90.00
_cell.angle_gamma   90.00
#
_symmetry.space_group_name_H-M   'P 1'
#
loop_
_entity.id
_entity.type
_entity.pdbx_description
1 polymer ?
#
loop_
_entity_poly.entity_id
_entity_poly.type
_entity_poly.pdbx_seq_one_letter_code
_entity_poly.pdbx_strand_id
1 'polypeptide(L)'
;MVEDPRLEAFWSNIDTLWLILERPTVQRQLLAFGLIIFFAWLLPWLLMRTLRQVANRRQRQRQSGKPGMPAWQYRIVRWARALGYTFFPLLGLFFGQLIIAFFVRSDWRYGLIQRALPIFWLLLIYRVLAGLIHGVFTPARAQTYQRRFLMPLFAIMTVVILNSGLEGTFPIGNVELFNLLETSVTLRTLFTAAVTLYFFITLAWLVSDLLERTLFAESELDRTSSTTVLTLS
;
A
#
# COMPACT_ATOMS: atom_id res chain seq x y z
N MET A 1 -30.50 37.84 10.18
CA MET A 1 -29.41 36.91 9.83
C MET A 1 -29.96 35.52 10.08
N VAL A 2 -30.25 34.77 9.02
CA VAL A 2 -30.81 33.42 9.13
C VAL A 2 -29.64 32.50 9.39
N GLU A 3 -29.53 31.96 10.61
CA GLU A 3 -28.57 30.91 10.93
C GLU A 3 -28.95 29.67 10.11
N ASP A 4 -28.06 29.29 9.21
CA ASP A 4 -28.27 28.15 8.31
C ASP A 4 -28.18 26.87 9.16
N PRO A 5 -29.26 26.06 9.30
CA PRO A 5 -29.29 24.90 10.20
C PRO A 5 -28.21 23.85 9.87
N ARG A 6 -27.65 23.92 8.66
CA ARG A 6 -26.49 23.11 8.24
C ARG A 6 -25.20 23.51 8.96
N LEU A 7 -25.00 24.81 9.20
CA LEU A 7 -23.82 25.33 9.91
C LEU A 7 -23.89 24.94 11.38
N GLU A 8 -25.06 25.02 12.01
CA GLU A 8 -25.24 24.57 13.41
C GLU A 8 -25.00 23.07 13.57
N ALA A 9 -25.52 22.24 12.66
CA ALA A 9 -25.26 20.80 12.66
C ALA A 9 -23.76 20.50 12.48
N PHE A 10 -23.06 21.28 11.64
CA PHE A 10 -21.62 21.14 11.45
C PHE A 10 -20.83 21.48 12.72
N TRP A 11 -21.14 22.60 13.38
CA TRP A 11 -20.47 23.01 14.62
C TRP A 11 -20.74 22.03 15.77
N SER A 12 -21.98 21.57 15.93
CA SER A 12 -22.35 20.55 16.92
C SER A 12 -21.59 19.22 16.72
N ASN A 13 -21.37 18.83 15.47
CA ASN A 13 -20.54 17.66 15.16
C ASN A 13 -19.06 17.87 15.52
N ILE A 14 -18.52 19.09 15.34
CA ILE A 14 -17.15 19.43 15.76
C ILE A 14 -17.01 19.38 17.28
N ASP A 15 -17.97 19.94 18.01
CA ASP A 15 -17.94 19.93 19.49
C ASP A 15 -18.04 18.51 20.04
N THR A 16 -18.87 17.68 19.41
CA THR A 16 -18.97 16.25 19.75
C THR A 16 -17.66 15.52 19.48
N LEU A 17 -16.98 15.81 18.35
CA LEU A 17 -15.67 15.25 18.04
C LEU A 17 -14.60 15.70 19.04
N TRP A 18 -14.62 16.97 19.46
CA TRP A 18 -13.71 17.52 20.45
C TRP A 18 -13.88 16.83 21.81
N LEU A 19 -15.13 16.67 22.26
CA LEU A 19 -15.48 16.00 23.51
C LEU A 19 -15.11 14.51 23.49
N ILE A 20 -15.18 13.85 22.32
CA ILE A 20 -14.69 12.47 22.14
C ILE A 20 -13.15 12.43 22.20
N LEU A 21 -12.45 13.43 21.64
CA LEU A 21 -10.99 13.54 21.65
C LEU A 21 -10.41 13.73 23.06
N GLU A 22 -11.13 14.45 23.93
CA GLU A 22 -10.73 14.67 25.33
C GLU A 22 -10.79 13.40 26.19
N ARG A 23 -11.47 12.34 25.72
CA ARG A 23 -11.57 11.09 26.47
C ARG A 23 -10.17 10.48 26.65
N PRO A 24 -9.74 10.16 27.89
CA PRO A 24 -8.39 9.65 28.14
C PRO A 24 -8.09 8.36 27.38
N THR A 25 -9.12 7.55 27.09
CA THR A 25 -8.99 6.33 26.30
C THR A 25 -8.64 6.60 24.84
N VAL A 26 -9.18 7.67 24.24
CA VAL A 26 -8.89 8.06 22.86
C VAL A 26 -7.49 8.66 22.77
N GLN A 27 -7.11 9.51 23.73
CA GLN A 27 -5.76 10.07 23.82
C GLN A 27 -4.69 8.99 23.92
N ARG A 28 -4.89 7.96 24.76
CA ARG A 28 -3.97 6.82 24.86
C ARG A 28 -3.84 6.05 23.54
N GLN A 29 -4.94 5.84 22.82
CA GLN A 29 -4.92 5.17 21.52
C GLN A 29 -4.23 6.02 20.44
N LEU A 30 -4.49 7.32 20.39
CA LEU A 30 -3.83 8.26 19.48
C LEU A 30 -2.33 8.34 19.75
N LEU A 31 -1.94 8.43 21.03
CA LEU A 31 -0.54 8.43 21.43
C LEU A 31 0.13 7.12 21.03
N ALA A 32 -0.50 5.97 21.31
CA ALA A 32 0.02 4.66 20.93
C ALA A 32 0.16 4.52 19.40
N PHE A 33 -0.82 5.01 18.64
CA PHE A 33 -0.75 5.05 17.18
C PHE A 33 0.38 5.94 16.68
N GLY A 34 0.55 7.13 17.28
CA GLY A 34 1.66 8.03 17.03
C GLY A 34 3.02 7.36 17.30
N LEU A 35 3.13 6.61 18.41
CA LEU A 35 4.32 5.84 18.73
C LEU A 35 4.60 4.73 17.69
N ILE A 36 3.57 4.00 17.24
CA ILE A 36 3.72 2.98 16.19
C ILE A 36 4.31 3.62 14.93
N ILE A 37 3.72 4.72 14.46
CA ILE A 37 4.19 5.42 13.26
C ILE A 37 5.61 5.93 13.47
N PHE A 38 5.86 6.56 14.61
CA PHE A 38 7.17 7.12 14.96
C PHE A 38 8.25 6.04 14.95
N PHE A 39 8.05 4.93 15.65
CA PHE A 39 9.03 3.84 15.70
C PHE A 39 9.16 3.10 14.37
N ALA A 40 8.04 2.86 13.67
CA ALA A 40 8.05 2.24 12.34
C ALA A 40 8.82 3.09 11.32
N TRP A 41 8.83 4.42 11.47
CA TRP A 41 9.60 5.34 10.64
C TRP A 41 11.05 5.52 11.09
N LEU A 42 11.27 5.63 12.40
CA LEU A 42 12.57 5.92 13.00
C LEU A 42 13.55 4.74 12.85
N LEU A 43 13.10 3.51 13.07
CA LEU A 43 13.97 2.32 13.00
C LEU A 43 14.63 2.14 11.62
N PRO A 44 13.88 2.14 10.50
CA PRO A 44 14.47 2.01 9.17
C PRO A 44 15.48 3.14 8.87
N TRP A 45 15.19 4.35 9.33
CA TRP A 45 16.07 5.50 9.14
C TRP A 45 17.39 5.33 9.90
N LEU A 46 17.34 4.93 11.17
CA LEU A 46 18.53 4.64 11.97
C LEU A 46 19.35 3.49 11.36
N LEU A 47 18.69 2.42 10.93
CA LEU A 47 19.34 1.27 10.29
C LEU A 47 20.08 1.68 9.01
N MET A 48 19.45 2.51 8.17
CA MET A 48 20.11 3.02 6.96
C MET A 48 21.27 3.95 7.28
N ARG A 49 21.17 4.76 8.35
CA ARG A 49 22.24 5.65 8.78
C ARG A 49 23.46 4.86 9.25
N THR A 50 23.28 3.81 10.07
CA THR A 50 24.37 2.96 10.55
C THR A 50 24.99 2.15 9.41
N LEU A 51 24.18 1.57 8.52
CA LEU A 51 24.67 0.86 7.33
C LEU A 51 25.49 1.76 6.41
N ARG A 52 25.06 3.01 6.18
CA ARG A 52 25.83 3.98 5.39
C ARG A 52 27.16 4.36 6.04
N GLN A 53 27.19 4.50 7.37
CA GLN A 53 28.44 4.78 8.09
C GLN A 53 29.43 3.63 7.96
N VAL A 54 28.98 2.38 8.09
CA VAL A 54 29.83 1.19 7.91
C VAL A 54 30.29 1.05 6.46
N ALA A 55 29.39 1.30 5.49
CA ALA A 55 29.72 1.27 4.06
C ALA A 55 30.75 2.34 3.69
N ASN A 56 30.60 3.58 4.17
CA ASN A 56 31.54 4.67 3.91
C ASN A 56 32.91 4.43 4.56
N ARG A 57 32.97 3.80 5.74
CA ARG A 57 34.24 3.39 6.35
C ARG A 57 34.98 2.36 5.48
N ARG A 58 34.26 1.35 4.98
CA ARG A 58 34.84 0.35 4.04
C ARG A 58 35.20 0.94 2.68
N GLN A 59 34.47 1.94 2.20
CA GLN A 59 34.73 2.59 0.93
C GLN A 59 35.95 3.53 0.99
N ARG A 60 36.15 4.25 2.10
CA ARG A 60 37.38 5.00 2.37
C ARG A 60 38.61 4.09 2.47
N GLN A 61 38.45 2.89 3.03
CA GLN A 61 39.52 1.88 3.07
C GLN A 61 39.87 1.31 1.67
N ARG A 62 38.91 1.32 0.72
CA ARG A 62 39.06 0.82 -0.65
C ARG A 62 39.64 1.83 -1.65
N GLN A 63 39.58 3.13 -1.37
CA GLN A 63 40.29 4.15 -2.18
C GLN A 63 41.83 3.98 -2.15
N SER A 64 42.33 3.11 -1.27
CA SER A 64 43.73 2.66 -1.18
C SER A 64 44.13 1.57 -2.23
N GLY A 65 43.32 1.31 -3.27
CA GLY A 65 43.81 0.67 -4.50
C GLY A 65 43.53 -0.82 -4.74
N LYS A 66 42.28 -1.30 -4.68
CA LYS A 66 41.88 -2.63 -5.21
C LYS A 66 40.52 -2.62 -5.95
N PRO A 67 40.31 -3.53 -6.93
CA PRO A 67 39.34 -3.37 -8.01
C PRO A 67 37.87 -3.53 -7.59
N GLY A 68 36.97 -3.05 -8.45
CA GLY A 68 35.56 -2.76 -8.22
C GLY A 68 34.72 -3.85 -7.57
N MET A 69 33.64 -3.43 -6.90
CA MET A 69 32.70 -4.30 -6.19
C MET A 69 32.18 -5.44 -7.09
N PRO A 70 32.18 -6.70 -6.62
CA PRO A 70 31.61 -7.82 -7.36
C PRO A 70 30.10 -7.59 -7.58
N ALA A 71 29.59 -7.93 -8.77
CA ALA A 71 28.22 -7.65 -9.23
C ALA A 71 27.11 -8.11 -8.26
N TRP A 72 27.38 -9.13 -7.43
CA TRP A 72 26.45 -9.60 -6.40
C TRP A 72 26.20 -8.56 -5.29
N GLN A 73 27.20 -7.73 -4.93
CA GLN A 73 27.04 -6.67 -3.93
C GLN A 73 26.10 -5.56 -4.43
N TYR A 74 26.14 -5.22 -5.73
CA TYR A 74 25.20 -4.28 -6.33
C TYR A 74 23.76 -4.83 -6.32
N ARG A 75 23.58 -6.13 -6.60
CA ARG A 75 22.29 -6.80 -6.46
C ARG A 75 21.77 -6.73 -5.02
N ILE A 76 22.59 -7.03 -4.02
CA ILE A 76 22.19 -6.95 -2.61
C ILE A 76 21.80 -5.53 -2.20
N VAL A 77 22.58 -4.50 -2.57
CA VAL A 77 22.25 -3.12 -2.21
C VAL A 77 20.94 -2.66 -2.88
N ARG A 78 20.67 -3.13 -4.11
CA ARG A 78 19.40 -2.88 -4.81
C ARG A 78 18.22 -3.54 -4.10
N TRP A 79 18.36 -4.81 -3.72
CA TRP A 79 17.33 -5.55 -2.95
C TRP A 79 17.16 -5.02 -1.54
N ALA A 80 18.24 -4.61 -0.85
CA ALA A 80 18.19 -4.01 0.47
C ALA A 80 17.49 -2.64 0.45
N ARG A 81 17.67 -1.86 -0.62
CA ARG A 81 16.95 -0.59 -0.79
C ARG A 81 15.47 -0.82 -1.13
N ALA A 82 15.13 -1.89 -1.85
CA ALA A 82 13.75 -2.31 -2.07
C ALA A 82 13.09 -2.84 -0.77
N LEU A 83 13.79 -3.68 0.00
CA LEU A 83 13.37 -4.20 1.31
C LEU A 83 13.26 -3.10 2.36
N GLY A 84 14.11 -2.08 2.30
CA GLY A 84 14.07 -0.89 3.16
C GLY A 84 12.69 -0.23 3.24
N TYR A 85 11.93 -0.27 2.14
CA TYR A 85 10.58 0.27 2.08
C TYR A 85 9.49 -0.69 2.61
N THR A 86 9.80 -1.98 2.72
CA THR A 86 8.92 -3.02 3.27
C THR A 86 9.02 -3.09 4.80
N PHE A 87 10.12 -2.62 5.38
CA PHE A 87 10.28 -2.59 6.84
C PHE A 87 9.27 -1.69 7.53
N PHE A 88 8.86 -0.57 6.94
CA PHE A 88 7.86 0.31 7.54
C PHE A 88 6.53 -0.41 7.84
N PRO A 89 5.84 -1.02 6.85
CA PRO A 89 4.60 -1.73 7.13
C PRO A 89 4.79 -2.96 8.03
N LEU A 90 5.91 -3.68 7.92
CA LEU A 90 6.23 -4.80 8.81
C LEU A 90 6.37 -4.37 10.26
N LEU A 91 7.14 -3.31 10.52
CA LEU A 91 7.32 -2.76 11.86
C LEU A 91 6.01 -2.18 12.39
N GLY A 92 5.24 -1.49 11.55
CA GLY A 92 3.90 -1.00 11.90
C GLY A 92 2.98 -2.12 12.37
N LEU A 93 2.95 -3.25 11.64
CA LEU A 93 2.20 -4.44 12.03
C LEU A 93 2.73 -5.06 13.33
N PHE A 94 4.04 -5.22 13.45
CA PHE A 94 4.68 -5.80 14.64
C PHE A 94 4.39 -4.98 15.90
N PHE A 95 4.65 -3.67 15.85
CA PHE A 95 4.36 -2.76 16.97
C PHE A 95 2.86 -2.63 17.22
N GLY A 96 2.03 -2.61 16.17
CA GLY A 96 0.57 -2.62 16.31
C GLY A 96 0.08 -3.82 17.13
N GLN A 97 0.56 -5.03 16.79
CA GLN A 97 0.21 -6.24 17.54
C GLN A 97 0.75 -6.21 18.99
N LEU A 98 1.98 -5.74 19.18
CA LEU A 98 2.58 -5.64 20.52
C LEU A 98 1.79 -4.68 21.42
N ILE A 99 1.38 -3.53 20.88
CA ILE A 99 0.55 -2.57 21.60
C ILE A 99 -0.85 -3.13 21.88
N ILE A 100 -1.48 -3.81 20.92
CA ILE A 100 -2.77 -4.47 21.16
C ILE A 100 -2.64 -5.47 22.32
N ALA A 101 -1.61 -6.31 22.30
CA ALA A 101 -1.36 -7.26 23.39
C ALA A 101 -1.16 -6.56 24.74
N PHE A 102 -0.46 -5.42 24.76
CA PHE A 102 -0.29 -4.61 25.97
C PHE A 102 -1.63 -4.01 26.46
N PHE A 103 -2.46 -3.51 25.55
CA PHE A 103 -3.77 -2.95 25.86
C PHE A 103 -4.73 -4.03 26.40
N VAL A 104 -4.75 -5.21 25.79
CA VAL A 104 -5.53 -6.37 26.26
C VAL A 104 -5.12 -6.76 27.68
N ARG A 105 -3.81 -6.82 27.97
CA ARG A 105 -3.33 -7.11 29.33
C ARG A 105 -3.68 -6.03 30.35
N SER A 106 -3.87 -4.79 29.90
CA SER A 106 -4.19 -3.64 30.76
C SER A 106 -5.69 -3.35 30.85
N ASP A 107 -6.53 -4.19 30.24
CA ASP A 107 -7.99 -3.99 30.10
C ASP A 107 -8.37 -2.65 29.44
N TRP A 108 -7.55 -2.20 28.48
CA TRP A 108 -7.77 -0.95 27.76
C TRP A 108 -8.41 -1.21 26.39
N ARG A 109 -9.26 -0.29 25.93
CA ARG A 109 -9.86 -0.36 24.59
C ARG A 109 -8.78 -0.16 23.51
N TYR A 110 -8.73 -1.04 22.52
CA TYR A 110 -7.73 -1.03 21.42
C TYR A 110 -8.37 -0.96 20.02
N GLY A 111 -9.68 -0.66 19.96
CA GLY A 111 -10.46 -0.71 18.71
C GLY A 111 -9.91 0.16 17.58
N LEU A 112 -9.39 1.36 17.86
CA LEU A 112 -8.80 2.22 16.81
C LEU A 112 -7.55 1.60 16.21
N ILE A 113 -6.68 1.05 17.06
CA ILE A 113 -5.42 0.44 16.63
C ILE A 113 -5.74 -0.78 15.76
N GLN A 114 -6.67 -1.64 16.21
CA GLN A 114 -7.11 -2.81 15.46
C GLN A 114 -7.68 -2.45 14.08
N ARG A 115 -8.45 -1.36 13.97
CA ARG A 115 -8.99 -0.86 12.70
C ARG A 115 -7.93 -0.29 11.77
N ALA A 116 -6.80 0.18 12.30
CA ALA A 116 -5.70 0.72 11.50
C ALA A 116 -4.74 -0.34 10.97
N LEU A 117 -4.65 -1.53 11.60
CA LEU A 117 -3.78 -2.63 11.15
C LEU A 117 -3.98 -3.04 9.67
N PRO A 118 -5.23 -3.14 9.15
CA PRO A 118 -5.47 -3.42 7.73
C PRO A 118 -4.76 -2.47 6.77
N ILE A 119 -4.54 -1.19 7.15
CA ILE A 119 -3.81 -0.22 6.31
C ILE A 119 -2.35 -0.63 6.17
N PHE A 120 -1.71 -1.07 7.26
CA PHE A 120 -0.34 -1.56 7.21
C PHE A 120 -0.22 -2.86 6.40
N TRP A 121 -1.21 -3.76 6.50
CA TRP A 121 -1.29 -4.94 5.63
C TRP A 121 -1.41 -4.57 4.15
N LEU A 122 -2.28 -3.61 3.81
CA LEU A 122 -2.44 -3.13 2.45
C LEU A 122 -1.15 -2.53 1.91
N LEU A 123 -0.49 -1.69 2.70
CA LEU A 123 0.83 -1.13 2.37
C LEU A 123 1.88 -2.22 2.15
N LEU A 124 1.86 -3.28 2.97
CA LEU A 124 2.78 -4.41 2.83
C LEU A 124 2.56 -5.13 1.49
N ILE A 125 1.32 -5.51 1.19
CA ILE A 125 0.96 -6.20 -0.06
C ILE A 125 1.35 -5.34 -1.26
N TYR A 126 1.03 -4.05 -1.23
CA TYR A 126 1.43 -3.10 -2.27
C TYR A 126 2.95 -3.07 -2.48
N ARG A 127 3.74 -2.98 -1.41
CA ARG A 127 5.21 -2.94 -1.49
C ARG A 127 5.78 -4.24 -2.04
N VAL A 128 5.25 -5.38 -1.62
CA VAL A 128 5.66 -6.70 -2.11
C VAL A 128 5.35 -6.84 -3.60
N LEU A 129 4.13 -6.50 -4.03
CA LEU A 129 3.75 -6.54 -5.44
C LEU A 129 4.57 -5.57 -6.29
N ALA A 130 4.80 -4.34 -5.83
CA ALA A 130 5.67 -3.39 -6.51
C ALA A 130 7.10 -3.93 -6.65
N GLY A 131 7.64 -4.51 -5.57
CA GLY A 131 8.97 -5.14 -5.59
C GLY A 131 9.04 -6.30 -6.58
N LEU A 132 8.00 -7.12 -6.67
CA LEU A 132 7.91 -8.24 -7.60
C LEU A 132 7.83 -7.77 -9.06
N ILE A 133 7.02 -6.74 -9.34
CA ILE A 133 6.91 -6.13 -10.69
C ILE A 133 8.28 -5.58 -11.14
N HIS A 134 8.97 -4.83 -10.27
CA HIS A 134 10.33 -4.33 -10.58
C HIS A 134 11.40 -5.43 -10.62
N GLY A 135 11.13 -6.59 -10.03
CA GLY A 135 12.01 -7.76 -10.09
C GLY A 135 11.89 -8.54 -11.41
N VAL A 136 10.67 -8.66 -11.93
CA VAL A 136 10.34 -9.48 -13.11
C VAL A 136 10.41 -8.69 -14.41
N PHE A 137 10.01 -7.41 -14.40
CA PHE A 137 9.91 -6.60 -15.63
C PHE A 137 11.05 -5.60 -15.79
N THR A 138 11.26 -5.15 -17.02
CA THR A 138 12.15 -4.02 -17.31
C THR A 138 11.64 -2.74 -16.63
N PRO A 139 12.51 -1.81 -16.23
CA PRO A 139 12.12 -0.63 -15.46
C PRO A 139 11.05 0.24 -16.13
N ALA A 140 11.06 0.33 -17.47
CA ALA A 140 10.03 1.05 -18.22
C ALA A 140 8.64 0.39 -18.09
N ARG A 141 8.55 -0.93 -18.25
CA ARG A 141 7.28 -1.66 -18.11
C ARG A 141 6.82 -1.73 -16.66
N ALA A 142 7.74 -1.90 -15.72
CA ALA A 142 7.44 -1.92 -14.29
C ALA A 142 6.77 -0.63 -13.82
N GLN A 143 7.22 0.53 -14.33
CA GLN A 143 6.57 1.82 -14.05
C GLN A 143 5.16 1.91 -14.64
N THR A 144 4.95 1.44 -15.87
CA THR A 144 3.62 1.41 -16.50
C THR A 144 2.64 0.56 -15.69
N TYR A 145 3.05 -0.66 -15.32
CA TYR A 145 2.26 -1.55 -14.47
C TYR A 145 1.98 -0.93 -13.09
N GLN A 146 2.98 -0.34 -12.45
CA GLN A 146 2.80 0.30 -11.15
C GLN A 146 1.82 1.48 -11.21
N ARG A 147 1.91 2.34 -12.24
CA ARG A 147 1.04 3.52 -12.37
C ARG A 147 -0.37 3.19 -12.83
N ARG A 148 -0.52 2.23 -13.76
CA ARG A 148 -1.81 1.94 -14.40
C ARG A 148 -2.64 0.89 -13.65
N PHE A 149 -1.98 -0.04 -12.95
CA PHE A 149 -2.62 -1.13 -12.23
C PHE A 149 -2.47 -0.96 -10.71
N LEU A 150 -1.23 -0.93 -10.23
CA LEU A 150 -0.94 -1.12 -8.81
C LEU A 150 -1.37 0.10 -7.96
N MET A 151 -1.15 1.31 -8.47
CA MET A 151 -1.43 2.55 -7.76
C MET A 151 -2.94 2.85 -7.66
N PRO A 152 -3.74 2.72 -8.73
CA PRO A 152 -5.19 2.89 -8.61
C PRO A 152 -5.81 1.79 -7.75
N LEU A 153 -5.36 0.54 -7.90
CA LEU A 153 -5.76 -0.58 -7.05
C LEU A 153 -5.50 -0.28 -5.57
N PHE A 154 -4.30 0.21 -5.25
CA PHE A 154 -3.95 0.61 -3.89
C PHE A 154 -4.84 1.75 -3.38
N ALA A 155 -5.10 2.77 -4.20
CA ALA A 155 -5.96 3.89 -3.84
C ALA A 155 -7.40 3.41 -3.54
N ILE A 156 -7.97 2.58 -4.42
CA ILE A 156 -9.29 1.99 -4.25
C ILE A 156 -9.36 1.19 -2.96
N MET A 157 -8.41 0.27 -2.74
CA MET A 157 -8.39 -0.55 -1.53
C MET A 157 -8.21 0.29 -0.26
N THR A 158 -7.43 1.36 -0.33
CA THR A 158 -7.27 2.31 0.79
C THR A 158 -8.61 2.96 1.12
N VAL A 159 -9.33 3.46 0.11
CA VAL A 159 -10.65 4.05 0.31
C VAL A 159 -11.64 3.04 0.88
N VAL A 160 -11.65 1.79 0.38
CA VAL A 160 -12.51 0.71 0.91
C VAL A 160 -12.23 0.43 2.39
N ILE A 161 -10.95 0.29 2.78
CA ILE A 161 -10.55 0.04 4.18
C ILE A 161 -10.91 1.23 5.08
N LEU A 162 -10.70 2.46 4.61
CA LEU A 162 -11.08 3.65 5.36
C LEU A 162 -12.60 3.72 5.53
N ASN A 163 -13.37 3.46 4.48
CA ASN A 163 -14.81 3.50 4.52
C ASN A 163 -15.39 2.45 5.48
N SER A 164 -14.94 1.19 5.38
CA SER A 164 -15.40 0.11 6.28
C SER A 164 -14.98 0.35 7.74
N GLY A 165 -13.84 1.00 7.97
CA GLY A 165 -13.42 1.42 9.31
C GLY A 165 -14.29 2.53 9.93
N LEU A 166 -14.89 3.36 9.07
CA LEU A 166 -15.76 4.49 9.44
C LEU A 166 -17.24 4.14 9.51
N GLU A 167 -17.69 3.00 8.95
CA GLU A 167 -19.09 2.55 8.98
C GLU A 167 -19.70 2.52 10.41
N GLY A 168 -18.87 2.36 11.46
CA GLY A 168 -19.32 2.42 12.85
C GLY A 168 -19.33 3.81 13.50
N THR A 169 -18.92 4.87 12.80
CA THR A 169 -18.75 6.23 13.36
C THR A 169 -19.38 7.32 12.49
N PHE A 170 -19.44 7.13 11.17
CA PHE A 170 -20.09 8.07 10.25
C PHE A 170 -20.82 7.32 9.13
N PRO A 171 -22.17 7.34 9.09
CA PRO A 171 -22.96 6.66 8.06
C PRO A 171 -22.96 7.39 6.71
N ILE A 172 -21.86 8.05 6.33
CA ILE A 172 -21.75 8.83 5.08
C ILE A 172 -21.88 7.90 3.84
N GLY A 173 -21.48 6.63 3.97
CA GLY A 173 -21.62 5.64 2.90
C GLY A 173 -23.06 5.20 2.60
N ASN A 174 -23.96 5.30 3.59
CA ASN A 174 -25.36 4.88 3.48
C ASN A 174 -26.30 6.05 3.13
N VAL A 175 -25.74 7.19 2.73
CA VAL A 175 -26.56 8.27 2.19
C VAL A 175 -27.21 7.78 0.91
N GLU A 176 -28.54 7.67 0.94
CA GLU A 176 -29.36 7.36 -0.22
C GLU A 176 -29.28 8.53 -1.18
N LEU A 177 -28.75 8.29 -2.38
CA LEU A 177 -28.64 9.33 -3.42
C LEU A 177 -29.94 9.41 -4.21
N PHE A 178 -30.47 8.25 -4.62
CA PHE A 178 -31.70 8.12 -5.38
C PHE A 178 -32.29 6.72 -5.21
N ASN A 179 -33.62 6.62 -5.26
CA ASN A 179 -34.34 5.34 -5.28
C ASN A 179 -34.74 5.03 -6.73
N LEU A 180 -34.24 3.92 -7.27
CA LEU A 180 -34.63 3.40 -8.59
C LEU A 180 -35.36 2.09 -8.37
N LEU A 181 -36.63 2.01 -8.79
CA LEU A 181 -37.40 0.76 -8.82
C LEU A 181 -37.33 0.02 -7.46
N GLU A 182 -37.66 0.73 -6.38
CA GLU A 182 -37.66 0.20 -4.99
C GLU A 182 -36.29 -0.22 -4.43
N THR A 183 -35.21 -0.02 -5.19
CA THR A 183 -33.83 -0.26 -4.73
C THR A 183 -33.14 1.07 -4.43
N SER A 184 -32.71 1.24 -3.17
CA SER A 184 -31.95 2.42 -2.78
C SER A 184 -30.53 2.38 -3.32
N VAL A 185 -30.24 3.32 -4.22
CA VAL A 185 -28.88 3.51 -4.73
C VAL A 185 -28.16 4.42 -3.76
N THR A 186 -27.40 3.79 -2.88
CA THR A 186 -26.53 4.47 -1.94
C THR A 186 -25.20 4.85 -2.61
N LEU A 187 -24.52 5.86 -2.04
CA LEU A 187 -23.17 6.23 -2.46
C LEU A 187 -22.21 5.02 -2.41
N ARG A 188 -22.38 4.14 -1.42
CA ARG A 188 -21.66 2.86 -1.32
C ARG A 188 -21.90 1.94 -2.50
N THR A 189 -23.14 1.79 -2.95
CA THR A 189 -23.48 0.94 -4.11
C THR A 189 -22.80 1.45 -5.37
N LEU A 190 -22.82 2.77 -5.59
CA LEU A 190 -22.25 3.42 -6.77
C LEU A 190 -20.71 3.35 -6.78
N PHE A 191 -20.09 3.57 -5.62
CA PHE A 191 -18.64 3.40 -5.45
C PHE A 191 -18.21 1.94 -5.66
N THR A 192 -18.95 0.98 -5.09
CA THR A 192 -18.66 -0.45 -5.23
C THR A 192 -18.79 -0.91 -6.68
N ALA A 193 -19.81 -0.44 -7.40
CA ALA A 193 -19.97 -0.70 -8.83
C ALA A 193 -18.81 -0.13 -9.66
N ALA A 194 -18.41 1.12 -9.42
CA ALA A 194 -17.28 1.75 -10.12
C ALA A 194 -15.97 1.01 -9.88
N VAL A 195 -15.71 0.61 -8.63
CA VAL A 195 -14.55 -0.20 -8.25
C VAL A 195 -14.59 -1.56 -8.97
N THR A 196 -15.73 -2.24 -8.96
CA THR A 196 -15.90 -3.55 -9.58
C THR A 196 -15.67 -3.49 -11.09
N LEU A 197 -16.25 -2.48 -11.76
CA LEU A 197 -16.04 -2.24 -13.18
C LEU A 197 -14.56 -1.94 -13.50
N TYR A 198 -13.91 -1.11 -12.69
CA TYR A 198 -12.48 -0.82 -12.84
C TYR A 198 -11.63 -2.09 -12.73
N PHE A 199 -11.89 -2.93 -11.72
CA PHE A 199 -11.20 -4.21 -11.57
C PHE A 199 -11.43 -5.13 -12.76
N PHE A 200 -12.66 -5.22 -13.25
CA PHE A 200 -13.01 -6.07 -14.39
C PHE A 200 -12.22 -5.66 -15.65
N ILE A 201 -12.26 -4.37 -16.01
CA ILE A 201 -11.52 -3.83 -17.17
C ILE A 201 -10.02 -4.07 -17.01
N THR A 202 -9.51 -3.81 -15.81
CA THR A 202 -8.08 -3.92 -15.52
C THR A 202 -7.60 -5.39 -15.56
N LEU A 203 -8.41 -6.31 -15.06
CA LEU A 203 -8.13 -7.75 -15.09
C LEU A 203 -8.21 -8.28 -16.53
N ALA A 204 -9.19 -7.86 -17.31
CA ALA A 204 -9.31 -8.22 -18.73
C ALA A 204 -8.06 -7.79 -19.52
N TRP A 205 -7.59 -6.56 -19.29
CA TRP A 205 -6.35 -6.07 -19.89
C TRP A 205 -5.12 -6.89 -19.47
N LEU A 206 -5.00 -7.21 -18.17
CA LEU A 206 -3.90 -8.02 -17.65
C LEU A 206 -3.87 -9.43 -18.27
N VAL A 207 -5.04 -10.06 -18.39
CA VAL A 207 -5.18 -11.38 -19.01
C VAL A 207 -4.81 -11.33 -20.49
N SER A 208 -5.22 -10.28 -21.22
CA SER A 208 -4.83 -10.08 -22.63
C SER A 208 -3.31 -9.94 -22.79
N ASP A 209 -2.64 -9.11 -21.97
CA ASP A 209 -1.19 -8.92 -22.03
C ASP A 209 -0.41 -10.22 -21.71
N LEU A 210 -0.91 -11.01 -20.76
CA LEU A 210 -0.34 -12.32 -20.43
C LEU A 210 -0.54 -13.33 -21.56
N LEU A 211 -1.74 -13.40 -22.15
CA LEU A 211 -2.07 -14.31 -23.25
C LEU A 211 -1.23 -14.01 -24.50
N GLU A 212 -1.13 -12.73 -24.88
CA GLU A 212 -0.27 -12.31 -26.00
C GLU A 212 1.17 -12.77 -25.76
N ARG A 213 1.68 -12.60 -24.54
CA ARG A 213 3.05 -12.99 -24.22
C ARG A 213 3.27 -14.50 -24.28
N THR A 214 2.32 -15.32 -23.81
CA THR A 214 2.45 -16.78 -23.85
C THR A 214 2.28 -17.34 -25.25
N LEU A 215 1.33 -16.79 -26.03
CA LEU A 215 1.02 -17.30 -27.37
C LEU A 215 2.04 -16.86 -28.42
N PHE A 216 2.57 -15.64 -28.35
CA PHE A 216 3.56 -15.17 -29.32
C PHE A 216 5.00 -15.62 -29.02
N ALA A 217 5.31 -16.03 -27.79
CA ALA A 217 6.63 -16.54 -27.42
C ALA A 217 6.99 -17.88 -28.12
N GLU A 218 6.01 -18.72 -28.46
CA GLU A 218 6.24 -19.94 -29.25
C GLU A 218 6.41 -19.65 -30.75
N SER A 219 5.77 -18.59 -31.27
CA SER A 219 5.81 -18.29 -32.72
C SER A 219 7.18 -17.83 -33.25
N GLU A 220 8.04 -17.25 -32.40
CA GLU A 220 9.40 -16.84 -32.81
C GLU A 220 10.38 -18.03 -32.91
N LEU A 221 10.16 -19.10 -32.13
CA LEU A 221 10.96 -20.32 -32.22
C LEU A 221 10.71 -21.06 -33.55
N ASP A 222 9.47 -21.06 -34.05
CA ASP A 222 9.10 -21.70 -35.31
C ASP A 222 9.48 -20.87 -36.57
N ARG A 223 9.61 -19.54 -36.41
CA ARG A 223 10.10 -18.66 -37.49
C ARG A 223 11.60 -18.78 -37.69
N THR A 224 12.35 -19.07 -36.63
CA THR A 224 13.81 -19.22 -36.69
C THR A 224 14.21 -20.58 -37.27
N SER A 225 13.45 -21.65 -36.98
CA SER A 225 13.65 -22.98 -37.56
C SER A 225 13.38 -23.00 -39.07
N SER A 226 12.31 -22.35 -39.54
CA SER A 226 11.95 -22.28 -40.96
C SER A 226 12.94 -21.46 -41.81
N THR A 227 13.56 -20.42 -41.24
CA THR A 227 14.56 -19.61 -41.96
C THR A 227 15.91 -20.31 -42.08
N THR A 228 16.27 -21.15 -41.10
CA THR A 228 17.52 -21.92 -41.09
C THR A 228 17.51 -23.05 -42.13
N VAL A 229 16.34 -23.62 -42.44
CA VAL A 229 16.20 -24.65 -43.47
C VAL A 229 16.34 -24.06 -44.88
N LEU A 230 15.91 -22.80 -45.10
CA LEU A 230 15.99 -22.13 -46.41
C LEU A 230 17.39 -21.55 -46.73
N THR A 231 18.31 -21.51 -45.76
CA THR A 231 19.69 -21.04 -45.98
C THR A 231 20.69 -22.16 -46.23
N LEU A 232 20.27 -23.43 -46.13
CA LEU A 232 21.11 -24.62 -46.32
C LEU A 232 20.78 -25.42 -47.60
N SER A 233 19.83 -24.96 -48.42
CA SER A 233 19.53 -25.50 -49.76
C SER A 233 20.11 -24.61 -50.85
#